data_AF-A0A2A7S0I6-F1
#
_entry.id   AF-A0A2A7S0I6-F1
#
_cell.length_a   1.000
_cell.length_b   1.000
_cell.length_c   1.000
_cell.angle_alpha   90.00
_cell.angle_beta   90.00
_cell.angle_gamma   90.00
#
_symmetry.space_group_name_H-M   'P 1'
#
loop_
_entity.id
_entity.type
_entity.pdbx_description
1 polymer ?
#
loop_
_entity_poly.entity_id
_entity_poly.type
_entity_poly.pdbx_seq_one_letter_code
_entity_poly.pdbx_strand_id
1 'polypeptide(L)'
;MTDDASTYTVKPNDTLSGIAKTKGVPWTEIAKLNDIHDPRALRVGTRLRMPAKSGKFNANTLDAEHNPLPDAAYKIRCGEREICGRTSKAGQLAEFVPDFAGQTVEIFFQKLSGEWKKVYETVSEDVNKLVTLVSPRLKIKTQTEAHPQDDKAQHAPPQPRPKAPAAGDQTDSSFGPGKGVKKQQTNDAGGATNTKVTSDDASLDEFLDKYTGDPITEADFADAAKQLGCKVNVIKAVHETEVRGGSFTTVDGRKVPTILYERHYFYRLTGGKYWDTNPDLSYPVGYYQAKTKYIKKKMSLKGEDGKQHDVDVWVHFSKKKDKGHEDEAETATELVDDGVLTKERDMYGTFSYRRLRKAYRLDSSAALKSCSWGAFQIMGANYSMVGYGSVEEMVREMSKSERAHLKAFVAFVKASPALVKAVKDEDFTAFAKGYNGSGYKDNKYDSKMKSNFDKFEKFDAAKKGTK
;
A
#
# COMPACT_ATOMS: atom_id res chain seq x y z
N MET A 1 -36.34 -0.83 -50.90
CA MET A 1 -36.26 0.40 -50.11
C MET A 1 -35.92 0.01 -48.69
N THR A 2 -34.65 0.06 -48.33
CA THR A 2 -34.19 -0.14 -46.96
C THR A 2 -34.47 1.14 -46.20
N ASP A 3 -35.41 1.10 -45.26
CA ASP A 3 -35.61 2.18 -44.28
C ASP A 3 -34.26 2.45 -43.62
N ASP A 4 -33.69 3.61 -43.89
CA ASP A 4 -32.45 4.04 -43.27
C ASP A 4 -32.74 4.24 -41.78
N ALA A 5 -32.06 3.50 -40.90
CA ALA A 5 -32.36 3.47 -39.46
C ALA A 5 -32.22 4.84 -38.76
N SER A 6 -31.74 5.84 -39.49
CA SER A 6 -31.49 7.23 -39.16
C SER A 6 -32.72 8.16 -39.31
N THR A 7 -33.81 7.75 -39.98
CA THR A 7 -34.99 8.60 -40.20
C THR A 7 -36.33 7.89 -40.03
N TYR A 8 -37.39 8.65 -39.75
CA TYR A 8 -38.77 8.17 -39.64
C TYR A 8 -39.72 9.09 -40.40
N THR A 9 -40.59 8.52 -41.24
CA THR A 9 -41.62 9.30 -41.95
C THR A 9 -42.93 9.27 -41.17
N VAL A 10 -43.42 10.45 -40.78
CA VAL A 10 -44.65 10.63 -40.00
C VAL A 10 -45.86 10.07 -40.74
N LYS A 11 -46.63 9.23 -40.07
CA LYS A 11 -47.86 8.60 -40.58
C LYS A 11 -49.11 9.29 -40.02
N PRO A 12 -50.29 9.08 -40.64
CA PRO A 12 -51.55 9.57 -40.09
C PRO A 12 -51.74 9.11 -38.64
N ASN A 13 -52.18 10.04 -37.78
CA ASN A 13 -52.40 9.87 -36.33
C ASN A 13 -51.15 9.68 -35.47
N ASP A 14 -49.95 9.83 -36.04
CA ASP A 14 -48.74 9.87 -35.22
C ASP A 14 -48.69 11.12 -34.34
N THR A 15 -48.17 10.94 -33.13
CA THR A 15 -47.73 12.03 -32.26
C THR A 15 -46.23 11.90 -32.03
N LEU A 16 -45.54 13.00 -31.78
CA LEU A 16 -44.10 12.97 -31.53
C LEU A 16 -43.76 12.09 -30.31
N SER A 17 -44.61 12.12 -29.27
CA SER A 17 -44.51 11.25 -28.10
C SER A 17 -44.81 9.78 -28.40
N GLY A 18 -45.77 9.49 -29.29
CA GLY A 18 -46.06 8.14 -29.75
C GLY A 18 -44.89 7.53 -30.53
N ILE A 19 -44.34 8.28 -31.49
CA ILE A 19 -43.17 7.87 -32.28
C ILE A 19 -41.98 7.62 -31.34
N ALA A 20 -41.70 8.59 -30.45
CA ALA A 20 -40.64 8.51 -29.44
C ALA A 20 -40.71 7.23 -28.60
N LYS A 21 -41.91 6.92 -28.08
CA LYS A 21 -42.17 5.72 -27.28
C LYS A 21 -41.91 4.44 -28.08
N THR A 22 -42.37 4.37 -29.33
CA THR A 22 -42.13 3.21 -30.20
C THR A 22 -40.65 3.04 -30.55
N LYS A 23 -39.89 4.15 -30.62
CA LYS A 23 -38.47 4.15 -30.96
C LYS A 23 -37.53 4.08 -29.77
N GLY A 24 -38.04 4.14 -28.54
CA GLY A 24 -37.24 4.04 -27.32
C GLY A 24 -36.38 5.27 -27.03
N VAL A 25 -36.75 6.43 -27.55
CA VAL A 25 -36.03 7.70 -27.38
C VAL A 25 -36.97 8.76 -26.78
N PRO A 26 -36.50 9.72 -25.98
CA PRO A 26 -37.32 10.83 -25.52
C PRO A 26 -37.78 11.70 -26.70
N TRP A 27 -39.06 12.11 -26.68
CA TRP A 27 -39.61 12.96 -27.73
C TRP A 27 -38.88 14.31 -27.82
N THR A 28 -38.35 14.78 -26.70
CA THR A 28 -37.54 16.01 -26.61
C THR A 28 -36.24 15.91 -27.42
N GLU A 29 -35.62 14.74 -27.46
CA GLU A 29 -34.41 14.51 -28.25
C GLU A 29 -34.71 14.49 -29.75
N ILE A 30 -35.83 13.88 -30.15
CA ILE A 30 -36.30 13.97 -31.54
C ILE A 30 -36.64 15.42 -31.89
N ALA A 31 -37.35 16.14 -31.01
CA ALA A 31 -37.73 17.52 -31.24
C ALA A 31 -36.49 18.41 -31.45
N LYS A 32 -35.51 18.29 -30.55
CA LYS A 32 -34.24 19.02 -30.61
C LYS A 32 -33.45 18.71 -31.87
N LEU A 33 -33.34 17.43 -32.25
CA LEU A 33 -32.57 17.00 -33.43
C LEU A 33 -33.18 17.50 -34.76
N ASN A 34 -34.47 17.85 -34.74
CA ASN A 34 -35.23 18.29 -35.91
C ASN A 34 -35.70 19.74 -35.81
N ASP A 35 -35.20 20.51 -34.84
CA ASP A 35 -35.58 21.92 -34.60
C ASP A 35 -37.10 22.14 -34.47
N ILE A 36 -37.79 21.18 -33.83
CA ILE A 36 -39.25 21.22 -33.61
C ILE A 36 -39.53 21.96 -32.30
N HIS A 37 -40.01 23.20 -32.41
CA HIS A 37 -40.40 24.01 -31.26
C HIS A 37 -41.81 23.69 -30.71
N ASP A 38 -42.76 23.34 -31.59
CA ASP A 38 -44.10 22.87 -31.19
C ASP A 38 -44.27 21.37 -31.52
N PRO A 39 -44.27 20.49 -30.52
CA PRO A 39 -44.40 19.04 -30.72
C PRO A 39 -45.80 18.60 -31.21
N ARG A 40 -46.80 19.49 -31.23
CA ARG A 40 -48.15 19.22 -31.74
C ARG A 40 -48.30 19.53 -33.23
N ALA A 41 -47.36 20.25 -33.85
CA ALA A 41 -47.44 20.70 -35.24
C ALA A 41 -46.91 19.68 -36.27
N LEU A 42 -46.99 18.38 -35.96
CA LEU A 42 -46.39 17.32 -36.77
C LEU A 42 -47.22 17.03 -38.03
N ARG A 43 -46.63 17.15 -39.22
CA ARG A 43 -47.32 16.92 -40.51
C ARG A 43 -47.03 15.51 -41.06
N VAL A 44 -48.08 14.82 -41.49
CA VAL A 44 -47.97 13.54 -42.20
C VAL A 44 -47.04 13.67 -43.41
N GLY A 45 -46.13 12.71 -43.59
CA GLY A 45 -45.12 12.71 -44.64
C GLY A 45 -43.81 13.43 -44.29
N THR A 46 -43.75 14.14 -43.15
CA THR A 46 -42.49 14.76 -42.67
C THR A 46 -41.48 13.68 -42.35
N ARG A 47 -40.23 13.83 -42.79
CA ARG A 47 -39.12 12.96 -42.40
C ARG A 47 -38.43 13.53 -41.17
N LEU A 48 -38.49 12.82 -40.07
CA LEU A 48 -37.79 13.12 -38.83
C LEU A 48 -36.46 12.38 -38.80
N ARG A 49 -35.38 13.08 -38.45
CA ARG A 49 -34.10 12.49 -38.05
C ARG A 49 -34.27 11.84 -36.69
N MET A 50 -33.83 10.60 -36.57
CA MET A 50 -33.85 9.86 -35.31
C MET A 50 -32.46 9.96 -34.65
N PRO A 51 -32.38 10.03 -33.31
CA PRO A 51 -31.12 9.84 -32.61
C PRO A 51 -30.46 8.53 -33.05
N ALA A 52 -29.15 8.57 -33.31
CA ALA A 52 -28.41 7.39 -33.70
C ALA A 52 -28.50 6.33 -32.59
N LYS A 53 -28.55 5.05 -32.97
CA LYS A 53 -28.45 3.96 -31.98
C LYS A 53 -27.09 4.05 -31.30
N SER A 54 -27.08 3.84 -29.98
CA SER A 54 -25.82 3.78 -29.25
C SER A 54 -25.02 2.54 -29.61
N GLY A 55 -23.72 2.68 -29.65
CA GLY A 55 -22.80 1.56 -29.52
C GLY A 55 -22.83 0.97 -28.11
N LYS A 56 -22.27 -0.22 -27.97
CA LYS A 56 -22.19 -0.97 -26.72
C LYS A 56 -21.27 -0.28 -25.73
N PHE A 57 -21.67 -0.30 -24.47
CA PHE A 57 -20.86 0.16 -23.35
C PHE A 57 -20.34 -1.04 -22.56
N ASN A 58 -19.01 -1.14 -22.46
CA ASN A 58 -18.32 -2.15 -21.68
C ASN A 58 -17.43 -1.48 -20.63
N ALA A 59 -17.36 -2.07 -19.44
CA ALA A 59 -16.47 -1.61 -18.41
C ALA A 59 -15.72 -2.77 -17.73
N ASN A 60 -14.41 -2.61 -17.62
CA ASN A 60 -13.54 -3.45 -16.82
C ASN A 60 -13.16 -2.71 -15.54
N THR A 61 -13.07 -3.44 -14.44
CA THR A 61 -12.65 -2.91 -13.15
C THR A 61 -11.43 -3.64 -12.64
N LEU A 62 -10.47 -2.85 -12.19
CA LEU A 62 -9.22 -3.32 -11.63
C LEU A 62 -9.08 -2.79 -10.20
N ASP A 63 -8.32 -3.50 -9.38
CA ASP A 63 -7.91 -3.04 -8.06
C ASP A 63 -6.69 -2.11 -8.14
N ALA A 64 -6.17 -1.70 -6.98
CA ALA A 64 -5.03 -0.79 -6.89
C ALA A 64 -3.72 -1.37 -7.47
N GLU A 65 -3.66 -2.69 -7.69
CA GLU A 65 -2.52 -3.42 -8.25
C GLU A 65 -2.75 -3.79 -9.72
N HIS A 66 -3.81 -3.27 -10.35
CA HIS A 66 -4.22 -3.59 -11.72
C HIS A 66 -4.68 -5.03 -11.94
N ASN A 67 -5.01 -5.76 -10.87
CA ASN A 67 -5.66 -7.06 -10.99
C ASN A 67 -7.17 -6.87 -11.20
N PRO A 68 -7.87 -7.79 -11.88
CA PRO A 68 -9.33 -7.77 -11.95
C PRO A 68 -9.99 -7.63 -10.58
N LEU A 69 -11.01 -6.78 -10.46
CA LEU A 69 -11.76 -6.58 -9.21
C LEU A 69 -13.08 -7.37 -9.23
N PRO A 70 -13.14 -8.61 -8.71
CA PRO A 70 -14.34 -9.44 -8.78
C PRO A 70 -15.37 -9.13 -7.69
N ASP A 71 -16.63 -9.47 -7.99
CA ASP A 71 -17.73 -9.48 -7.03
C ASP A 71 -17.97 -8.12 -6.34
N ALA A 72 -17.64 -7.03 -7.02
CA ALA A 72 -17.92 -5.68 -6.57
C ALA A 72 -19.33 -5.28 -7.04
N ALA A 73 -20.19 -4.86 -6.10
CA ALA A 73 -21.53 -4.42 -6.41
C ALA A 73 -21.46 -3.09 -7.16
N TYR A 74 -22.02 -3.07 -8.36
CA TYR A 74 -22.06 -1.91 -9.22
C TYR A 74 -23.50 -1.59 -9.62
N LYS A 75 -23.66 -0.37 -10.10
CA LYS A 75 -24.89 0.14 -10.63
C LYS A 75 -24.62 1.08 -11.79
N ILE A 76 -25.24 0.83 -12.93
CA ILE A 76 -25.16 1.72 -14.10
C ILE A 76 -26.50 2.44 -14.22
N ARG A 77 -26.46 3.77 -14.31
CA ARG A 77 -27.63 4.59 -14.60
C ARG A 77 -27.47 5.21 -15.98
N CYS A 78 -28.52 5.14 -16.78
CA CYS A 78 -28.58 5.74 -18.10
C CYS A 78 -29.97 6.32 -18.33
N GLY A 79 -30.09 7.64 -18.18
CA GLY A 79 -31.41 8.30 -18.09
C GLY A 79 -32.23 7.73 -16.92
N GLU A 80 -33.45 7.27 -17.22
CA GLU A 80 -34.35 6.65 -16.24
C GLU A 80 -34.07 5.15 -16.01
N ARG A 81 -33.21 4.53 -16.82
CA ARG A 81 -32.84 3.12 -16.68
C ARG A 81 -31.73 2.97 -15.65
N GLU A 82 -31.89 2.01 -14.74
CA GLU A 82 -30.88 1.63 -13.77
C GLU A 82 -30.68 0.11 -13.82
N ILE A 83 -29.42 -0.34 -13.93
CA ILE A 83 -29.07 -1.75 -13.79
C ILE A 83 -28.11 -1.92 -12.63
N CYS A 84 -28.34 -2.97 -11.84
CA CYS A 84 -27.48 -3.34 -10.72
C CYS A 84 -26.91 -4.72 -10.96
N GLY A 85 -25.67 -4.95 -10.53
CA GLY A 85 -25.03 -6.24 -10.68
C GLY A 85 -23.76 -6.35 -9.85
N ARG A 86 -23.03 -7.45 -10.08
CA ARG A 86 -21.70 -7.65 -9.50
C ARG A 86 -20.69 -7.94 -10.59
N THR A 87 -19.48 -7.41 -10.43
CA THR A 87 -18.41 -7.60 -11.42
C THR A 87 -18.02 -9.08 -11.54
N SER A 88 -17.69 -9.51 -12.76
CA SER A 88 -17.29 -10.89 -13.04
C SER A 88 -15.93 -11.24 -12.41
N LYS A 89 -15.48 -12.50 -12.51
CA LYS A 89 -14.13 -12.90 -12.08
C LYS A 89 -13.01 -12.10 -12.78
N ALA A 90 -13.26 -11.67 -14.01
CA ALA A 90 -12.35 -10.82 -14.79
C ALA A 90 -12.62 -9.32 -14.56
N GLY A 91 -13.37 -8.94 -13.52
CA GLY A 91 -13.63 -7.55 -13.17
C GLY A 91 -14.61 -6.84 -14.11
N GLN A 92 -15.33 -7.56 -14.95
CA GLN A 92 -16.17 -6.96 -15.99
C GLN A 92 -17.57 -6.64 -15.46
N LEU A 93 -18.11 -5.49 -15.85
CA LEU A 93 -19.53 -5.18 -15.70
C LEU A 93 -20.33 -5.91 -16.79
N ALA A 94 -21.64 -6.03 -16.60
CA ALA A 94 -22.52 -6.54 -17.65
C ALA A 94 -22.47 -5.60 -18.85
N GLU A 95 -22.52 -6.18 -20.05
CA GLU A 95 -22.67 -5.42 -21.28
C GLU A 95 -23.95 -4.57 -21.17
N PHE A 96 -23.81 -3.28 -21.43
CA PHE A 96 -24.91 -2.34 -21.39
C PHE A 96 -25.01 -1.60 -22.72
N VAL A 97 -26.22 -1.47 -23.24
CA VAL A 97 -26.47 -0.72 -24.48
C VAL A 97 -27.40 0.45 -24.13
N PRO A 98 -26.89 1.69 -24.15
CA PRO A 98 -27.71 2.89 -24.09
C PRO A 98 -28.73 2.89 -25.24
N ASP A 99 -29.88 3.53 -25.05
CA ASP A 99 -30.96 3.53 -26.03
C ASP A 99 -30.58 4.30 -27.31
N PHE A 100 -29.81 5.38 -27.16
CA PHE A 100 -29.32 6.22 -28.26
C PHE A 100 -27.98 6.88 -27.91
N ALA A 101 -27.25 7.31 -28.95
CA ALA A 101 -26.02 8.09 -28.83
C ALA A 101 -26.33 9.49 -28.29
N GLY A 102 -25.57 9.96 -27.30
CA GLY A 102 -25.82 11.21 -26.59
C GLY A 102 -26.44 11.05 -25.21
N GLN A 103 -26.76 9.82 -24.76
CA GLN A 103 -27.24 9.56 -23.42
C GLN A 103 -26.11 9.57 -22.38
N THR A 104 -26.36 10.17 -21.21
CA THR A 104 -25.45 10.08 -20.07
C THR A 104 -25.49 8.69 -19.45
N VAL A 105 -24.32 8.08 -19.29
CA VAL A 105 -24.08 6.81 -18.59
C VAL A 105 -23.26 7.10 -17.33
N GLU A 106 -23.83 6.84 -16.17
CA GLU A 106 -23.19 6.96 -14.88
C GLU A 106 -22.90 5.57 -14.28
N ILE A 107 -21.73 5.37 -13.70
CA ILE A 107 -21.37 4.14 -13.00
C ILE A 107 -21.17 4.44 -11.51
N PHE A 108 -21.78 3.60 -10.69
CA PHE A 108 -21.70 3.63 -9.25
C PHE A 108 -21.16 2.30 -8.73
N PHE A 109 -20.42 2.37 -7.63
CA PHE A 109 -20.04 1.20 -6.85
C PHE A 109 -20.55 1.34 -5.42
N GLN A 110 -20.98 0.22 -4.85
CA GLN A 110 -21.38 0.16 -3.46
C GLN A 110 -20.15 0.09 -2.55
N LYS A 111 -20.05 1.02 -1.60
CA LYS A 111 -19.07 0.96 -0.52
C LYS A 111 -19.40 -0.20 0.42
N LEU A 112 -18.43 -0.60 1.25
CA LEU A 112 -18.66 -1.59 2.32
C LEU A 112 -19.74 -1.14 3.31
N SER A 113 -19.92 0.16 3.51
CA SER A 113 -21.00 0.75 4.32
C SER A 113 -22.38 0.62 3.70
N GLY A 114 -22.50 0.08 2.47
CA GLY A 114 -23.76 -0.03 1.72
C GLY A 114 -24.13 1.20 0.89
N GLU A 115 -23.40 2.32 1.03
CA GLU A 115 -23.62 3.56 0.29
C GLU A 115 -23.15 3.44 -1.18
N TRP A 116 -23.93 4.00 -2.12
CA TRP A 116 -23.56 4.06 -3.54
C TRP A 116 -22.73 5.30 -3.85
N LYS A 117 -21.53 5.11 -4.41
CA LYS A 117 -20.66 6.20 -4.87
C LYS A 117 -20.59 6.24 -6.38
N LYS A 118 -20.86 7.39 -7.00
CA LYS A 118 -20.58 7.62 -8.43
C LYS A 118 -19.06 7.61 -8.65
N VAL A 119 -18.58 6.73 -9.52
CA VAL A 119 -17.15 6.59 -9.82
C VAL A 119 -16.80 7.08 -11.23
N TYR A 120 -17.77 7.10 -12.13
CA TYR A 120 -17.56 7.49 -13.53
C TYR A 120 -18.85 8.00 -14.15
N GLU A 121 -18.72 8.92 -15.10
CA GLU A 121 -19.80 9.49 -15.89
C GLU A 121 -19.28 9.77 -17.30
N THR A 122 -20.05 9.40 -18.32
CA THR A 122 -19.73 9.65 -19.73
C THR A 122 -21.01 9.84 -20.53
N VAL A 123 -20.87 10.31 -21.76
CA VAL A 123 -21.92 10.30 -22.77
C VAL A 123 -21.71 9.12 -23.73
N SER A 124 -22.80 8.48 -24.17
CA SER A 124 -22.79 7.40 -25.16
C SER A 124 -22.57 7.93 -26.58
N GLU A 125 -22.01 7.09 -27.44
CA GLU A 125 -21.74 7.40 -28.84
C GLU A 125 -22.33 6.31 -29.72
N ASP A 126 -22.32 6.50 -31.04
CA ASP A 126 -22.73 5.48 -32.02
C ASP A 126 -21.67 4.38 -32.21
N VAL A 127 -20.52 4.49 -31.54
CA VAL A 127 -19.45 3.50 -31.48
C VAL A 127 -19.39 2.79 -30.12
N ASN A 128 -18.84 1.58 -30.12
CA ASN A 128 -18.63 0.84 -28.88
C ASN A 128 -17.60 1.55 -27.99
N LYS A 129 -17.89 1.67 -26.70
CA LYS A 129 -17.05 2.32 -25.70
C LYS A 129 -16.60 1.30 -24.65
N LEU A 130 -15.29 1.19 -24.46
CA LEU A 130 -14.68 0.37 -23.40
C LEU A 130 -14.05 1.29 -22.35
N VAL A 131 -14.39 1.07 -21.08
CA VAL A 131 -13.89 1.85 -19.95
C VAL A 131 -13.14 0.94 -18.98
N THR A 132 -11.95 1.35 -18.55
CA THR A 132 -11.20 0.66 -17.49
C THR A 132 -11.19 1.53 -16.23
N LEU A 133 -11.81 1.02 -15.16
CA LEU A 133 -11.91 1.68 -13.86
C LEU A 133 -10.92 1.04 -12.89
N VAL A 134 -10.00 1.82 -12.35
CA VAL A 134 -9.02 1.33 -11.36
C VAL A 134 -9.41 1.85 -9.98
N SER A 135 -9.70 0.93 -9.05
CA SER A 135 -9.96 1.27 -7.66
C SER A 135 -8.64 1.69 -6.98
N PRO A 136 -8.58 2.85 -6.30
CA PRO A 136 -7.39 3.24 -5.53
C PRO A 136 -7.23 2.43 -4.22
N ARG A 137 -8.17 1.53 -3.91
CA ARG A 137 -8.23 0.71 -2.70
C ARG A 137 -8.24 -0.77 -3.09
N LEU A 138 -7.49 -1.60 -2.37
CA LEU A 138 -7.47 -3.04 -2.55
C LEU A 138 -8.67 -3.67 -1.82
N LYS A 139 -9.42 -4.56 -2.47
CA LYS A 139 -10.48 -5.34 -1.83
C LYS A 139 -9.93 -6.71 -1.46
N ILE A 140 -9.71 -6.95 -0.17
CA ILE A 140 -9.22 -8.23 0.34
C ILE A 140 -10.44 -9.06 0.78
N LYS A 141 -10.61 -10.25 0.21
CA LYS A 141 -11.57 -11.24 0.74
C LYS A 141 -10.83 -12.10 1.77
N THR A 142 -11.14 -11.91 3.04
CA THR A 142 -10.69 -12.80 4.13
C THR A 142 -11.85 -13.71 4.50
N GLN A 143 -11.63 -15.02 4.49
CA GLN A 143 -12.58 -16.00 5.01
C GLN A 143 -11.90 -16.72 6.16
N THR A 144 -12.48 -16.67 7.36
CA THR A 144 -12.09 -17.54 8.46
C THR A 144 -12.79 -18.88 8.27
N GLU A 145 -12.01 -19.96 8.15
CA GLU A 145 -12.54 -21.31 8.28
C GLU A 145 -12.61 -21.67 9.77
N ALA A 146 -13.64 -22.44 10.15
CA ALA A 146 -13.61 -23.09 11.45
C ALA A 146 -12.43 -24.07 11.45
N HIS A 147 -11.60 -24.01 12.49
CA HIS A 147 -10.54 -24.97 12.71
C HIS A 147 -11.16 -26.39 12.69
N PRO A 148 -10.57 -27.38 12.00
CA PRO A 148 -11.05 -28.77 12.05
C PRO A 148 -11.26 -29.18 13.51
N GLN A 149 -12.49 -29.58 13.86
CA GLN A 149 -12.75 -30.22 15.13
C GLN A 149 -12.16 -31.63 15.04
N ASP A 150 -10.95 -31.79 15.57
CA ASP A 150 -10.48 -33.11 15.99
C ASP A 150 -11.33 -33.53 17.20
N ASP A 151 -12.02 -34.66 17.07
CA ASP A 151 -12.96 -35.26 18.04
C ASP A 151 -12.31 -35.75 19.36
N LYS A 152 -11.17 -35.17 19.77
CA LYS A 152 -10.47 -35.56 21.00
C LYS A 152 -9.88 -34.39 21.77
N ALA A 153 -10.74 -33.53 22.30
CA ALA A 153 -10.50 -32.86 23.58
C ALA A 153 -11.81 -32.25 24.11
N GLN A 154 -12.56 -33.02 24.91
CA GLN A 154 -13.57 -32.44 25.78
C GLN A 154 -12.86 -31.70 26.93
N HIS A 155 -12.67 -30.39 26.77
CA HIS A 155 -12.50 -29.49 27.91
C HIS A 155 -13.67 -28.52 27.96
N ALA A 156 -14.35 -28.51 29.10
CA ALA A 156 -15.50 -27.66 29.36
C ALA A 156 -15.14 -26.17 29.14
N PRO A 157 -16.06 -25.36 28.59
CA PRO A 157 -15.79 -23.96 28.31
C PRO A 157 -15.55 -23.18 29.61
N PRO A 158 -14.47 -22.38 29.72
CA PRO A 158 -14.37 -21.41 30.80
C PRO A 158 -15.46 -20.35 30.61
N GLN A 159 -16.04 -19.91 31.73
CA GLN A 159 -17.12 -18.93 31.74
C GLN A 159 -16.68 -17.61 31.08
N PRO A 160 -17.56 -16.95 30.31
CA PRO A 160 -17.24 -15.69 29.65
C PRO A 160 -16.96 -14.59 30.69
N ARG A 161 -15.75 -14.03 30.64
CA ARG A 161 -15.44 -12.77 31.32
C ARG A 161 -16.15 -11.62 30.61
N PRO A 162 -16.54 -10.55 31.32
CA PRO A 162 -17.19 -9.39 30.70
C PRO A 162 -16.32 -8.82 29.59
N LYS A 163 -16.92 -8.65 28.39
CA LYS A 163 -16.27 -7.96 27.27
C LYS A 163 -15.83 -6.57 27.75
N ALA A 164 -14.54 -6.26 27.59
CA ALA A 164 -14.10 -4.87 27.64
C ALA A 164 -14.89 -4.09 26.57
N PRO A 165 -15.31 -2.84 26.85
CA PRO A 165 -16.00 -2.03 25.86
C PRO A 165 -15.13 -1.87 24.62
N ALA A 166 -15.77 -1.96 23.44
CA ALA A 166 -15.09 -1.70 22.17
C ALA A 166 -14.48 -0.29 22.22
N ALA A 167 -13.15 -0.20 22.13
CA ALA A 167 -12.51 1.06 21.77
C ALA A 167 -13.07 1.46 20.39
N GLY A 168 -13.50 2.71 20.28
CA GLY A 168 -14.35 3.22 19.20
C GLY A 168 -13.91 2.83 17.79
N ASP A 169 -14.92 2.63 16.95
CA ASP A 169 -14.81 2.43 15.51
C ASP A 169 -14.05 3.62 14.88
N GLN A 170 -12.84 3.35 14.38
CA GLN A 170 -12.07 4.28 13.55
C GLN A 170 -11.53 3.54 12.34
N THR A 171 -12.44 3.30 11.40
CA THR A 171 -12.13 2.93 10.03
C THR A 171 -11.87 4.17 9.17
N ASP A 172 -10.98 4.04 8.19
CA ASP A 172 -10.57 5.01 7.16
C ASP A 172 -9.51 6.09 7.52
N SER A 173 -8.26 5.83 7.10
CA SER A 173 -7.27 6.87 6.84
C SER A 173 -7.76 7.76 5.69
N SER A 174 -8.00 9.04 5.95
CA SER A 174 -8.31 10.05 4.92
C SER A 174 -7.09 10.95 4.67
N PHE A 175 -6.83 11.29 3.41
CA PHE A 175 -5.76 12.23 3.06
C PHE A 175 -6.25 13.67 3.29
N GLY A 176 -5.38 14.52 3.86
CA GLY A 176 -5.69 15.94 4.07
C GLY A 176 -5.90 16.73 2.77
N PRO A 177 -6.54 17.91 2.83
CA PRO A 177 -6.84 18.74 1.65
C PRO A 177 -5.57 19.14 0.89
N GLY A 178 -5.57 19.01 -0.44
CA GLY A 178 -4.48 19.46 -1.31
C GLY A 178 -3.32 18.47 -1.50
N LYS A 179 -3.37 17.29 -0.86
CA LYS A 179 -2.42 16.19 -1.11
C LYS A 179 -3.12 15.06 -1.85
N GLY A 180 -2.62 14.69 -3.03
CA GLY A 180 -3.23 13.65 -3.88
C GLY A 180 -2.83 13.73 -5.35
N VAL A 181 -3.48 12.90 -6.16
CA VAL A 181 -3.25 12.74 -7.60
C VAL A 181 -3.54 14.03 -8.38
N LYS A 182 -2.61 14.48 -9.23
CA LYS A 182 -2.83 15.57 -10.18
C LYS A 182 -3.10 15.03 -11.59
N LYS A 183 -3.84 15.80 -12.38
CA LYS A 183 -4.20 15.45 -13.76
C LYS A 183 -3.52 16.45 -14.69
N GLN A 184 -2.75 15.97 -15.65
CA GLN A 184 -2.19 16.79 -16.72
C GLN A 184 -2.66 16.24 -18.07
N GLN A 185 -3.32 17.09 -18.85
CA GLN A 185 -3.84 16.72 -20.16
C GLN A 185 -2.74 16.92 -21.21
N THR A 186 -2.46 15.89 -22.01
CA THR A 186 -1.51 15.93 -23.12
C THR A 186 -2.15 15.28 -24.33
N ASN A 187 -1.77 15.67 -25.54
CA ASN A 187 -2.24 15.00 -26.76
C ASN A 187 -1.09 14.15 -27.32
N ASP A 188 -1.39 12.95 -27.81
CA ASP A 188 -0.40 12.16 -28.55
C ASP A 188 -0.27 12.62 -30.01
N ALA A 189 0.69 12.03 -30.71
CA ALA A 189 0.99 12.35 -32.10
C ALA A 189 -0.19 12.06 -33.07
N GLY A 190 -1.21 11.30 -32.63
CA GLY A 190 -2.44 11.06 -33.38
C GLY A 190 -3.58 12.02 -33.05
N GLY A 191 -3.36 12.98 -32.14
CA GLY A 191 -4.38 13.94 -31.71
C GLY A 191 -5.35 13.41 -30.66
N ALA A 192 -5.15 12.20 -30.14
CA ALA A 192 -5.97 11.67 -29.06
C ALA A 192 -5.57 12.31 -27.72
N THR A 193 -6.59 12.70 -26.94
CA THR A 193 -6.41 13.37 -25.66
C THR A 193 -6.02 12.35 -24.58
N ASN A 194 -4.74 12.31 -24.22
CA ASN A 194 -4.19 11.51 -23.13
C ASN A 194 -4.16 12.32 -21.84
N THR A 195 -4.99 11.95 -20.87
CA THR A 195 -4.87 12.50 -19.52
C THR A 195 -3.77 11.74 -18.78
N LYS A 196 -2.56 12.31 -18.76
CA LYS A 196 -1.48 11.80 -17.93
C LYS A 196 -1.79 12.14 -16.48
N VAL A 197 -2.13 11.11 -15.72
CA VAL A 197 -2.34 11.22 -14.29
C VAL A 197 -0.97 11.16 -13.62
N THR A 198 -0.45 12.32 -13.22
CA THR A 198 0.76 12.38 -12.40
C THR A 198 0.31 12.53 -10.96
N SER A 199 0.51 11.52 -10.13
CA SER A 199 0.67 11.85 -8.71
C SER A 199 1.91 12.73 -8.58
N ASP A 200 1.93 13.62 -7.60
CA ASP A 200 3.20 14.24 -7.20
C ASP A 200 4.22 13.19 -6.65
N ASP A 201 3.98 11.87 -6.81
CA ASP A 201 4.88 10.77 -6.43
C ASP A 201 6.14 10.65 -7.32
N ALA A 202 6.44 11.65 -8.16
CA ALA A 202 7.66 11.63 -8.93
C ALA A 202 8.92 11.56 -8.06
N SER A 203 8.88 11.90 -6.76
CA SER A 203 10.09 12.02 -5.96
C SER A 203 10.58 10.74 -5.27
N LEU A 204 9.72 9.77 -4.92
CA LEU A 204 10.17 8.52 -4.26
C LEU A 204 10.58 7.48 -5.31
N ASP A 205 9.74 7.27 -6.34
CA ASP A 205 10.01 6.29 -7.39
C ASP A 205 11.23 6.69 -8.26
N GLU A 206 11.50 8.00 -8.42
CA GLU A 206 12.65 8.52 -9.20
C GLU A 206 13.98 7.89 -8.79
N PHE A 207 14.18 7.64 -7.50
CA PHE A 207 15.44 7.08 -7.01
C PHE A 207 15.37 5.61 -6.63
N LEU A 208 14.18 5.05 -6.45
CA LEU A 208 14.03 3.60 -6.24
C LEU A 208 14.32 2.80 -7.53
N ASP A 209 14.14 3.41 -8.71
CA ASP A 209 14.37 2.78 -10.03
C ASP A 209 15.83 2.88 -10.52
N LYS A 210 16.79 3.10 -9.63
CA LYS A 210 18.21 3.34 -9.97
C LYS A 210 19.15 2.18 -9.67
N TYR A 211 18.62 0.98 -9.46
CA TYR A 211 19.43 -0.21 -9.22
C TYR A 211 20.40 -0.49 -10.38
N THR A 212 21.71 -0.52 -10.09
CA THR A 212 22.77 -0.72 -11.10
C THR A 212 23.24 -2.17 -11.18
N GLY A 213 22.86 -3.02 -10.22
CA GLY A 213 23.22 -4.44 -10.27
C GLY A 213 24.52 -4.82 -9.57
N ASP A 214 25.24 -3.87 -8.96
CA ASP A 214 26.57 -4.15 -8.42
C ASP A 214 26.50 -4.84 -7.04
N PRO A 215 26.89 -6.13 -6.92
CA PRO A 215 26.95 -6.83 -5.64
C PRO A 215 28.18 -6.41 -4.83
N ILE A 216 28.18 -6.69 -3.53
CA ILE A 216 29.41 -6.57 -2.73
C ILE A 216 30.39 -7.66 -3.15
N THR A 217 31.60 -7.26 -3.54
CA THR A 217 32.68 -8.19 -3.91
C THR A 217 33.57 -8.54 -2.71
N GLU A 218 34.39 -9.58 -2.87
CA GLU A 218 35.45 -9.92 -1.90
C GLU A 218 36.44 -8.77 -1.67
N ALA A 219 36.76 -8.01 -2.72
CA ALA A 219 37.62 -6.83 -2.62
C ALA A 219 36.97 -5.72 -1.79
N ASP A 220 35.66 -5.50 -1.99
CA ASP A 220 34.89 -4.51 -1.21
C ASP A 220 34.90 -4.87 0.29
N PHE A 221 34.73 -6.15 0.64
CA PHE A 221 34.86 -6.61 2.02
C PHE A 221 36.28 -6.42 2.58
N ALA A 222 37.31 -6.69 1.78
CA ALA A 222 38.71 -6.50 2.18
C ALA A 222 39.02 -5.02 2.46
N ASP A 223 38.54 -4.11 1.59
CA ASP A 223 38.70 -2.67 1.76
C ASP A 223 37.96 -2.16 2.99
N ALA A 224 36.73 -2.64 3.23
CA ALA A 224 35.97 -2.32 4.44
C ALA A 224 36.71 -2.80 5.70
N ALA A 225 37.29 -3.99 5.68
CA ALA A 225 38.02 -4.57 6.80
C ALA A 225 39.29 -3.78 7.11
N LYS A 226 40.04 -3.39 6.07
CA LYS A 226 41.20 -2.50 6.18
C LYS A 226 40.81 -1.15 6.79
N GLN A 227 39.69 -0.57 6.37
CA GLN A 227 39.19 0.70 6.88
C GLN A 227 38.79 0.66 8.36
N LEU A 228 38.29 -0.49 8.84
CA LEU A 228 37.88 -0.70 10.24
C LEU A 228 39.02 -1.29 11.11
N GLY A 229 40.08 -1.80 10.49
CA GLY A 229 41.18 -2.46 11.16
C GLY A 229 40.81 -3.82 11.74
N CYS A 230 39.88 -4.54 11.13
CA CYS A 230 39.40 -5.85 11.58
C CYS A 230 39.60 -6.93 10.50
N LYS A 231 39.25 -8.19 10.81
CA LYS A 231 39.26 -9.28 9.83
C LYS A 231 38.11 -9.15 8.84
N VAL A 232 38.34 -9.54 7.58
CA VAL A 232 37.33 -9.60 6.51
C VAL A 232 36.10 -10.40 6.94
N ASN A 233 36.32 -11.54 7.59
CA ASN A 233 35.24 -12.43 8.01
C ASN A 233 34.35 -11.83 9.11
N VAL A 234 34.80 -10.84 9.87
CA VAL A 234 33.93 -10.10 10.82
C VAL A 234 32.86 -9.35 10.05
N ILE A 235 33.24 -8.65 8.98
CA ILE A 235 32.28 -7.88 8.17
C ILE A 235 31.32 -8.80 7.43
N LYS A 236 31.84 -9.90 6.85
CA LYS A 236 30.99 -10.92 6.21
C LYS A 236 30.01 -11.55 7.20
N ALA A 237 30.43 -11.80 8.44
CA ALA A 237 29.57 -12.36 9.47
C ALA A 237 28.43 -11.42 9.87
N VAL A 238 28.71 -10.11 9.97
CA VAL A 238 27.68 -9.09 10.18
C VAL A 238 26.73 -9.05 8.97
N HIS A 239 27.29 -8.94 7.75
CA HIS A 239 26.50 -8.94 6.51
C HIS A 239 25.55 -10.15 6.41
N GLU A 240 26.07 -11.36 6.61
CA GLU A 240 25.27 -12.60 6.55
C GLU A 240 24.18 -12.65 7.64
N THR A 241 24.39 -12.01 8.78
CA THR A 241 23.40 -11.97 9.86
C THR A 241 22.24 -11.04 9.51
N GLU A 242 22.52 -9.92 8.85
CA GLU A 242 21.53 -8.88 8.52
C GLU A 242 20.80 -9.17 7.19
N VAL A 243 21.46 -9.83 6.22
CA VAL A 243 20.96 -10.01 4.84
C VAL A 243 20.02 -11.20 4.64
N ARG A 244 19.61 -11.94 5.68
CA ARG A 244 18.83 -13.20 5.53
C ARG A 244 17.59 -13.16 4.60
N GLY A 245 17.02 -11.98 4.30
CA GLY A 245 15.92 -11.78 3.32
C GLY A 245 16.32 -11.15 1.97
N GLY A 246 17.61 -10.96 1.71
CA GLY A 246 18.17 -10.20 0.59
C GLY A 246 18.36 -8.72 0.91
N SER A 247 19.38 -8.11 0.32
CA SER A 247 19.70 -6.68 0.38
C SER A 247 18.78 -5.81 -0.48
N PHE A 248 18.23 -6.41 -1.54
CA PHE A 248 17.25 -5.85 -2.47
C PHE A 248 16.10 -6.82 -2.68
N THR A 249 14.89 -6.29 -2.70
CA THR A 249 13.64 -7.00 -2.98
C THR A 249 12.98 -6.45 -4.26
N THR A 250 11.91 -7.09 -4.72
CA THR A 250 11.13 -6.62 -5.87
C THR A 250 9.78 -6.09 -5.37
N VAL A 251 9.46 -4.85 -5.73
CA VAL A 251 8.17 -4.21 -5.41
C VAL A 251 7.63 -3.60 -6.71
N ASP A 252 6.41 -4.00 -7.11
CA ASP A 252 5.77 -3.58 -8.37
C ASP A 252 6.67 -3.74 -9.60
N GLY A 253 7.40 -4.85 -9.69
CA GLY A 253 8.32 -5.13 -10.79
C GLY A 253 9.65 -4.37 -10.73
N ARG A 254 9.88 -3.54 -9.70
CA ARG A 254 11.11 -2.74 -9.53
C ARG A 254 12.02 -3.39 -8.50
N LYS A 255 13.32 -3.40 -8.77
CA LYS A 255 14.34 -3.86 -7.83
C LYS A 255 14.70 -2.71 -6.89
N VAL A 256 14.41 -2.86 -5.60
CA VAL A 256 14.53 -1.80 -4.59
C VAL A 256 15.20 -2.34 -3.32
N PRO A 257 15.86 -1.51 -2.49
CA PRO A 257 16.49 -1.98 -1.26
C PRO A 257 15.50 -2.67 -0.33
N THR A 258 15.93 -3.69 0.40
CA THR A 258 15.09 -4.23 1.49
C THR A 258 14.98 -3.19 2.60
N ILE A 259 13.77 -2.92 3.07
CA ILE A 259 13.52 -1.94 4.13
C ILE A 259 12.66 -2.51 5.25
N LEU A 260 12.87 -1.97 6.46
CA LEU A 260 11.92 -2.05 7.55
C LEU A 260 11.44 -0.63 7.86
N TYR A 261 10.14 -0.38 7.68
CA TYR A 261 9.54 0.89 8.10
C TYR A 261 9.21 0.81 9.59
N GLU A 262 9.55 1.85 10.35
CA GLU A 262 9.36 1.93 11.79
C GLU A 262 8.38 3.04 12.19
N ARG A 263 7.11 2.70 12.42
CA ARG A 263 6.06 3.70 12.74
C ARG A 263 6.36 4.56 13.96
N HIS A 264 7.10 4.03 14.92
CA HIS A 264 7.47 4.74 16.14
C HIS A 264 8.62 5.72 15.94
N TYR A 265 9.46 5.53 14.92
CA TYR A 265 10.37 6.58 14.47
C TYR A 265 9.58 7.70 13.79
N PHE A 266 8.65 7.36 12.90
CA PHE A 266 7.85 8.36 12.20
C PHE A 266 7.00 9.18 13.17
N TYR A 267 6.39 8.53 14.16
CA TYR A 267 5.71 9.19 15.28
C TYR A 267 6.62 10.23 15.95
N ARG A 268 7.81 9.83 16.39
CA ARG A 268 8.73 10.76 17.08
C ARG A 268 9.18 11.92 16.19
N LEU A 269 9.52 11.62 14.94
CA LEU A 269 10.03 12.61 13.98
C LEU A 269 8.96 13.62 13.54
N THR A 270 7.68 13.22 13.56
CA THR A 270 6.54 14.09 13.23
C THR A 270 5.89 14.72 14.47
N GLY A 271 6.50 14.56 15.66
CA GLY A 271 5.95 15.06 16.91
C GLY A 271 4.61 14.43 17.30
N GLY A 272 4.36 13.21 16.80
CA GLY A 272 3.13 12.46 17.02
C GLY A 272 1.97 12.84 16.10
N LYS A 273 2.12 13.85 15.24
CA LYS A 273 1.01 14.47 14.49
C LYS A 273 0.00 13.51 13.82
N TYR A 274 0.45 12.34 13.37
CA TYR A 274 -0.36 11.44 12.54
C TYR A 274 -0.87 10.19 13.27
N TRP A 275 -0.77 10.09 14.60
CA TRP A 275 -1.07 8.82 15.28
C TRP A 275 -2.55 8.45 15.30
N ASP A 276 -3.44 9.44 15.32
CA ASP A 276 -4.89 9.30 15.36
C ASP A 276 -5.49 9.05 13.98
N THR A 277 -4.97 9.71 12.95
CA THR A 277 -5.43 9.56 11.56
C THR A 277 -4.74 8.43 10.79
N ASN A 278 -3.50 8.08 11.17
CA ASN A 278 -2.66 7.09 10.49
C ASN A 278 -1.87 6.20 11.49
N PRO A 279 -2.54 5.45 12.39
CA PRO A 279 -1.88 4.59 13.38
C PRO A 279 -1.06 3.44 12.78
N ASP A 280 -1.30 3.06 11.52
CA ASP A 280 -0.45 2.12 10.78
C ASP A 280 0.94 2.71 10.44
N LEU A 281 1.04 4.05 10.35
CA LEU A 281 2.25 4.77 9.94
C LEU A 281 2.93 5.50 11.10
N SER A 282 2.16 5.94 12.09
CA SER A 282 2.61 6.75 13.22
C SER A 282 1.99 6.18 14.49
N TYR A 283 2.79 5.65 15.41
CA TYR A 283 2.29 5.17 16.70
C TYR A 283 3.41 5.20 17.74
N PRO A 284 3.13 5.43 19.03
CA PRO A 284 4.17 5.54 20.06
C PRO A 284 5.02 4.26 20.24
N VAL A 285 4.51 3.10 19.82
CA VAL A 285 5.22 1.82 19.86
C VAL A 285 5.42 1.24 18.46
N GLY A 286 6.46 0.42 18.30
CA GLY A 286 6.75 -0.30 17.07
C GLY A 286 5.67 -1.32 16.71
N TYR A 287 5.90 -2.07 15.63
CA TYR A 287 5.02 -3.16 15.28
C TYR A 287 5.18 -4.35 16.23
N TYR A 288 4.14 -5.14 16.37
CA TYR A 288 4.09 -6.27 17.30
C TYR A 288 4.64 -7.54 16.66
N GLN A 289 5.27 -8.37 17.49
CA GLN A 289 5.79 -9.69 17.11
C GLN A 289 4.91 -10.78 17.72
N ALA A 290 4.48 -11.74 16.91
CA ALA A 290 3.43 -12.71 17.24
C ALA A 290 3.57 -13.36 18.62
N LYS A 291 4.78 -13.85 18.94
CA LYS A 291 5.04 -14.62 20.16
C LYS A 291 5.53 -13.76 21.33
N THR A 292 5.66 -12.46 21.13
CA THR A 292 6.15 -11.55 22.16
C THR A 292 4.99 -11.12 23.05
N LYS A 293 5.23 -11.08 24.37
CA LYS A 293 4.24 -10.63 25.36
C LYS A 293 4.24 -9.11 25.48
N TYR A 294 3.05 -8.54 25.57
CA TYR A 294 2.78 -7.13 25.73
C TYR A 294 1.83 -6.92 26.91
N ILE A 295 1.94 -5.77 27.55
CA ILE A 295 1.06 -5.35 28.64
C ILE A 295 0.42 -4.01 28.29
N LYS A 296 -0.87 -3.88 28.59
CA LYS A 296 -1.64 -2.67 28.30
C LYS A 296 -1.25 -1.53 29.25
N LYS A 297 -1.01 -0.34 28.70
CA LYS A 297 -0.76 0.88 29.46
C LYS A 297 -1.58 2.02 28.90
N LYS A 298 -2.11 2.87 29.77
CA LYS A 298 -2.76 4.11 29.37
C LYS A 298 -1.72 5.18 29.05
N MET A 299 -1.87 5.82 27.91
CA MET A 299 -1.05 6.95 27.48
C MET A 299 -1.94 8.10 27.06
N SER A 300 -1.59 9.33 27.44
CA SER A 300 -2.26 10.53 26.95
C SER A 300 -1.50 11.05 25.72
N LEU A 301 -2.15 11.01 24.55
CA LEU A 301 -1.56 11.36 23.27
C LEU A 301 -2.27 12.58 22.68
N LYS A 302 -1.50 13.53 22.16
CA LYS A 302 -2.04 14.73 21.51
C LYS A 302 -2.42 14.42 20.06
N GLY A 303 -3.70 14.53 19.70
CA GLY A 303 -4.20 14.31 18.35
C GLY A 303 -3.87 15.47 17.39
N GLU A 304 -4.17 15.29 16.10
CA GLU A 304 -3.99 16.34 15.09
C GLU A 304 -4.88 17.57 15.37
N ASP A 305 -6.02 17.35 16.03
CA ASP A 305 -6.93 18.40 16.53
C ASP A 305 -6.34 19.21 17.70
N GLY A 306 -5.15 18.84 18.18
CA GLY A 306 -4.46 19.47 19.29
C GLY A 306 -4.97 19.09 20.67
N LYS A 307 -5.97 18.20 20.78
CA LYS A 307 -6.51 17.73 22.06
C LYS A 307 -5.74 16.51 22.57
N GLN A 308 -5.79 16.31 23.89
CA GLN A 308 -5.26 15.10 24.51
C GLN A 308 -6.32 14.00 24.48
N HIS A 309 -5.89 12.79 24.12
CA HIS A 309 -6.71 11.59 24.05
C HIS A 309 -6.08 10.52 24.91
N ASP A 310 -6.84 9.90 25.79
CA ASP A 310 -6.37 8.75 26.57
C ASP A 310 -6.51 7.48 25.74
N VAL A 311 -5.37 6.85 25.48
CA VAL A 311 -5.23 5.71 24.56
C VAL A 311 -4.62 4.54 25.31
N ASP A 312 -5.23 3.36 25.15
CA ASP A 312 -4.65 2.10 25.59
C ASP A 312 -3.57 1.66 24.58
N VAL A 313 -2.33 1.57 25.04
CA VAL A 313 -1.16 1.19 24.26
C VAL A 313 -0.55 -0.08 24.82
N TRP A 314 -0.36 -1.08 23.98
CA TRP A 314 0.31 -2.32 24.34
C TRP A 314 1.83 -2.13 24.23
N VAL A 315 2.52 -2.21 25.36
CA VAL A 315 3.98 -2.06 25.43
C VAL A 315 4.64 -3.40 25.74
N HIS A 316 5.90 -3.59 25.36
CA HIS A 316 6.60 -4.85 25.61
C HIS A 316 6.60 -5.18 27.11
N PHE A 317 6.12 -6.38 27.46
CA PHE A 317 6.13 -6.85 28.83
C PHE A 317 7.57 -7.10 29.29
N SER A 318 7.95 -6.58 30.45
CA SER A 318 9.25 -6.83 31.06
C SER A 318 9.05 -7.35 32.47
N LYS A 319 9.50 -8.58 32.74
CA LYS A 319 9.50 -9.17 34.09
C LYS A 319 10.12 -8.27 35.16
N LYS A 320 11.04 -7.39 34.77
CA LYS A 320 11.67 -6.43 35.69
C LYS A 320 10.78 -5.22 35.97
N LYS A 321 10.12 -4.66 34.94
CA LYS A 321 9.35 -3.41 35.05
C LYS A 321 7.89 -3.64 35.42
N ASP A 322 7.34 -4.79 35.05
CA ASP A 322 5.91 -5.13 35.14
C ASP A 322 5.71 -6.34 36.08
N LYS A 323 6.56 -6.43 37.12
CA LYS A 323 6.52 -7.51 38.11
C LYS A 323 5.18 -7.51 38.85
N GLY A 324 4.54 -8.67 38.96
CA GLY A 324 3.22 -8.83 39.58
C GLY A 324 2.05 -8.68 38.61
N HIS A 325 2.33 -8.34 37.35
CA HIS A 325 1.34 -8.22 36.28
C HIS A 325 1.59 -9.25 35.15
N GLU A 326 2.25 -10.36 35.47
CA GLU A 326 2.54 -11.46 34.53
C GLU A 326 1.26 -12.02 33.89
N ASP A 327 0.16 -12.06 34.64
CA ASP A 327 -1.14 -12.60 34.22
C ASP A 327 -1.93 -11.62 33.33
N GLU A 328 -1.51 -10.35 33.27
CA GLU A 328 -2.07 -9.32 32.38
C GLU A 328 -1.30 -9.22 31.04
N ALA A 329 -0.24 -10.00 30.89
CA ALA A 329 0.63 -9.95 29.73
C ALA A 329 0.22 -10.97 28.66
N GLU A 330 -0.23 -10.44 27.53
CA GLU A 330 -0.78 -11.18 26.39
C GLU A 330 0.20 -11.16 25.22
N THR A 331 0.27 -12.26 24.47
CA THR A 331 1.02 -12.31 23.22
C THR A 331 0.33 -11.51 22.12
N ALA A 332 1.09 -11.01 21.15
CA ALA A 332 0.47 -10.30 20.03
C ALA A 332 -0.49 -11.18 19.22
N THR A 333 -0.28 -12.50 19.18
CA THR A 333 -1.24 -13.44 18.57
C THR A 333 -2.57 -13.42 19.32
N GLU A 334 -2.56 -13.55 20.65
CA GLU A 334 -3.78 -13.48 21.47
C GLU A 334 -4.51 -12.15 21.25
N LEU A 335 -3.77 -11.03 21.23
CA LEU A 335 -4.34 -9.71 20.96
C LEU A 335 -4.94 -9.58 19.55
N VAL A 336 -4.42 -10.32 18.56
CA VAL A 336 -5.01 -10.36 17.22
C VAL A 336 -6.27 -11.22 17.21
N ASP A 337 -6.25 -12.37 17.88
CA ASP A 337 -7.39 -13.29 17.96
C ASP A 337 -8.58 -12.63 18.70
N ASP A 338 -8.30 -11.78 19.68
CA ASP A 338 -9.28 -10.98 20.41
C ASP A 338 -9.74 -9.71 19.65
N GLY A 339 -9.18 -9.44 18.47
CA GLY A 339 -9.54 -8.30 17.63
C GLY A 339 -9.01 -6.95 18.11
N VAL A 340 -8.11 -6.94 19.11
CA VAL A 340 -7.47 -5.72 19.63
C VAL A 340 -6.42 -5.20 18.66
N LEU A 341 -5.66 -6.11 18.04
CA LEU A 341 -4.67 -5.83 17.00
C LEU A 341 -5.11 -6.43 15.67
N THR A 342 -4.60 -5.89 14.56
CA THR A 342 -4.75 -6.51 13.23
C THR A 342 -3.40 -6.81 12.60
N LYS A 343 -3.30 -7.92 11.85
CA LYS A 343 -2.05 -8.32 11.19
C LYS A 343 -1.51 -7.24 10.25
N GLU A 344 -2.39 -6.58 9.50
CA GLU A 344 -1.98 -5.57 8.50
C GLU A 344 -1.54 -4.25 9.14
N ARG A 345 -2.25 -3.77 10.16
CA ARG A 345 -1.96 -2.49 10.83
C ARG A 345 -0.79 -2.61 11.78
N ASP A 346 -0.80 -3.64 12.62
CA ASP A 346 -0.04 -3.65 13.87
C ASP A 346 1.15 -4.59 13.86
N MET A 347 1.17 -5.59 13.00
CA MET A 347 2.24 -6.58 13.01
C MET A 347 3.36 -6.26 12.01
N TYR A 348 4.54 -6.81 12.29
CA TYR A 348 5.61 -6.89 11.30
C TYR A 348 5.20 -7.81 10.16
N GLY A 349 5.58 -7.46 8.93
CA GLY A 349 5.22 -8.20 7.73
C GLY A 349 5.78 -7.54 6.47
N THR A 350 5.27 -7.92 5.30
CA THR A 350 5.76 -7.47 3.98
C THR A 350 5.30 -6.06 3.58
N PHE A 351 4.73 -5.29 4.51
CA PHE A 351 4.05 -4.01 4.22
C PHE A 351 4.95 -2.77 4.25
N SER A 352 6.27 -2.90 4.44
CA SER A 352 7.17 -1.76 4.66
C SER A 352 7.14 -0.73 3.52
N TYR A 353 7.17 -1.15 2.25
CA TYR A 353 7.09 -0.21 1.12
C TYR A 353 5.71 0.46 0.99
N ARG A 354 4.63 -0.27 1.29
CA ARG A 354 3.28 0.29 1.35
C ARG A 354 3.20 1.38 2.43
N ARG A 355 3.77 1.13 3.61
CA ARG A 355 3.84 2.08 4.73
C ARG A 355 4.71 3.29 4.38
N LEU A 356 5.90 3.07 3.84
CA LEU A 356 6.80 4.13 3.39
C LEU A 356 6.12 5.05 2.38
N ARG A 357 5.52 4.52 1.30
CA ARG A 357 4.84 5.36 0.29
C ARG A 357 3.72 6.22 0.89
N LYS A 358 2.95 5.67 1.81
CA LYS A 358 1.91 6.45 2.50
C LYS A 358 2.52 7.54 3.39
N ALA A 359 3.50 7.18 4.22
CA ALA A 359 4.16 8.10 5.14
C ALA A 359 4.92 9.22 4.42
N TYR A 360 5.54 8.89 3.29
CA TYR A 360 6.30 9.83 2.47
C TYR A 360 5.42 10.97 1.92
N ARG A 361 4.14 10.69 1.64
CA ARG A 361 3.16 11.73 1.26
C ARG A 361 2.79 12.66 2.41
N LEU A 362 2.88 12.17 3.65
CA LEU A 362 2.61 12.97 4.85
C LEU A 362 3.82 13.86 5.16
N ASP A 363 5.00 13.25 5.29
CA ASP A 363 6.29 13.90 5.53
C ASP A 363 7.42 13.03 4.92
N SER A 364 7.99 13.49 3.80
CA SER A 364 8.98 12.73 3.04
C SER A 364 10.26 12.48 3.84
N SER A 365 10.77 13.51 4.52
CA SER A 365 12.03 13.41 5.25
C SER A 365 11.89 12.50 6.47
N ALA A 366 10.82 12.67 7.25
CA ALA A 366 10.54 11.79 8.39
C ALA A 366 10.30 10.35 7.94
N ALA A 367 9.60 10.12 6.83
CA ALA A 367 9.33 8.79 6.32
C ALA A 367 10.62 8.06 5.94
N LEU A 368 11.51 8.70 5.17
CA LEU A 368 12.79 8.10 4.80
C LEU A 368 13.69 7.84 6.02
N LYS A 369 13.70 8.76 6.99
CA LYS A 369 14.45 8.61 8.25
C LYS A 369 13.91 7.48 9.13
N SER A 370 12.64 7.12 8.95
CA SER A 370 11.95 6.06 9.70
C SER A 370 12.11 4.67 9.10
N CYS A 371 12.89 4.53 8.03
CA CYS A 371 13.22 3.23 7.46
C CYS A 371 14.65 2.83 7.79
N SER A 372 14.88 1.55 8.06
CA SER A 372 16.18 0.92 7.86
C SER A 372 16.34 0.52 6.39
N TRP A 373 17.56 0.61 5.87
CA TRP A 373 17.83 0.44 4.44
C TRP A 373 18.90 -0.61 4.16
N GLY A 374 18.58 -1.50 3.22
CA GLY A 374 19.52 -2.38 2.54
C GLY A 374 20.12 -3.48 3.41
N ALA A 375 21.28 -3.98 2.97
CA ALA A 375 21.94 -5.17 3.50
C ALA A 375 22.24 -5.09 5.01
N PHE A 376 22.65 -3.92 5.49
CA PHE A 376 23.06 -3.71 6.89
C PHE A 376 21.98 -3.04 7.74
N GLN A 377 20.79 -2.80 7.18
CA GLN A 377 19.65 -2.19 7.88
C GLN A 377 20.00 -0.86 8.58
N ILE A 378 20.78 0.01 7.92
CA ILE A 378 21.12 1.33 8.46
C ILE A 378 19.87 2.22 8.46
N MET A 379 19.50 2.77 9.62
CA MET A 379 18.39 3.71 9.73
C MET A 379 18.66 5.00 8.95
N GLY A 380 17.69 5.45 8.16
CA GLY A 380 17.77 6.71 7.40
C GLY A 380 17.98 7.93 8.30
N ALA A 381 17.55 7.87 9.56
CA ALA A 381 17.83 8.90 10.57
C ALA A 381 19.33 9.17 10.77
N ASN A 382 20.20 8.21 10.43
CA ASN A 382 21.65 8.32 10.56
C ASN A 382 22.34 8.93 9.33
N TYR A 383 21.61 9.46 8.34
CA TYR A 383 22.19 9.95 7.08
C TYR A 383 23.39 10.89 7.27
N SER A 384 23.31 11.85 8.19
CA SER A 384 24.39 12.79 8.46
C SER A 384 25.59 12.12 9.11
N MET A 385 25.34 11.19 10.04
CA MET A 385 26.38 10.40 10.71
C MET A 385 27.17 9.54 9.71
N VAL A 386 26.50 9.00 8.70
CA VAL A 386 27.14 8.16 7.67
C VAL A 386 27.63 8.97 6.46
N GLY A 387 27.62 10.31 6.56
CA GLY A 387 28.31 11.21 5.63
C GLY A 387 27.49 11.72 4.45
N TYR A 388 26.16 11.66 4.50
CA TYR A 388 25.28 12.25 3.48
C TYR A 388 24.74 13.62 3.92
N GLY A 389 24.55 14.52 2.96
CA GLY A 389 23.99 15.86 3.21
C GLY A 389 22.49 15.85 3.48
N SER A 390 21.77 14.83 2.97
CA SER A 390 20.36 14.60 3.25
C SER A 390 19.99 13.11 3.29
N VAL A 391 18.81 12.80 3.83
CA VAL A 391 18.32 11.41 3.84
C VAL A 391 17.95 10.95 2.42
N GLU A 392 17.47 11.85 1.57
CA GLU A 392 17.17 11.59 0.16
C GLU A 392 18.45 11.21 -0.59
N GLU A 393 19.58 11.87 -0.32
CA GLU A 393 20.88 11.52 -0.89
C GLU A 393 21.32 10.12 -0.45
N MET A 394 21.23 9.82 0.85
CA MET A 394 21.52 8.48 1.38
C MET A 394 20.68 7.41 0.69
N VAL A 395 19.37 7.63 0.56
CA VAL A 395 18.45 6.64 -0.03
C VAL A 395 18.67 6.51 -1.54
N ARG A 396 18.98 7.61 -2.24
CA ARG A 396 19.39 7.57 -3.67
C ARG A 396 20.59 6.67 -3.88
N GLU A 397 21.62 6.80 -3.05
CA GLU A 397 22.82 5.97 -3.14
C GLU A 397 22.53 4.52 -2.75
N MET A 398 21.82 4.29 -1.64
CA MET A 398 21.46 2.92 -1.22
C MET A 398 20.53 2.22 -2.21
N SER A 399 19.79 2.95 -3.05
CA SER A 399 18.95 2.36 -4.09
C SER A 399 19.73 1.88 -5.31
N LYS A 400 21.00 2.28 -5.46
CA LYS A 400 21.84 1.88 -6.60
C LYS A 400 22.46 0.50 -6.43
N SER A 401 23.11 0.24 -5.30
CA SER A 401 23.92 -0.98 -5.14
C SER A 401 24.14 -1.41 -3.70
N GLU A 402 24.53 -2.67 -3.51
CA GLU A 402 24.92 -3.19 -2.19
C GLU A 402 26.23 -2.56 -1.71
N ARG A 403 27.11 -2.13 -2.62
CA ARG A 403 28.33 -1.38 -2.28
C ARG A 403 28.02 -0.09 -1.52
N ALA A 404 26.93 0.60 -1.90
CA ALA A 404 26.47 1.77 -1.15
C ALA A 404 26.01 1.40 0.27
N HIS A 405 25.39 0.22 0.45
CA HIS A 405 25.02 -0.29 1.78
C HIS A 405 26.26 -0.54 2.63
N LEU A 406 27.29 -1.18 2.07
CA LEU A 406 28.56 -1.44 2.77
C LEU A 406 29.29 -0.14 3.13
N LYS A 407 29.31 0.86 2.24
CA LYS A 407 29.89 2.18 2.52
C LYS A 407 29.22 2.84 3.72
N ALA A 408 27.88 2.84 3.75
CA ALA A 408 27.11 3.38 4.88
C ALA A 408 27.38 2.62 6.19
N PHE A 409 27.48 1.29 6.12
CA PHE A 409 27.83 0.45 7.27
C PHE A 409 29.22 0.80 7.83
N VAL A 410 30.25 0.89 6.98
CA VAL A 410 31.60 1.25 7.41
C VAL A 410 31.63 2.63 8.07
N ALA A 411 30.95 3.61 7.49
CA ALA A 411 30.84 4.95 8.06
C ALA A 411 30.13 4.93 9.43
N PHE A 412 29.06 4.15 9.55
CA PHE A 412 28.32 3.99 10.81
C PHE A 412 29.19 3.36 11.91
N VAL A 413 29.93 2.29 11.61
CA VAL A 413 30.84 1.66 12.57
C VAL A 413 31.93 2.64 12.99
N LYS A 414 32.54 3.37 12.04
CA LYS A 414 33.57 4.38 12.32
C LYS A 414 33.09 5.50 13.23
N ALA A 415 31.81 5.86 13.16
CA ALA A 415 31.22 6.91 14.01
C ALA A 415 31.11 6.49 15.48
N SER A 416 31.29 5.21 15.82
CA SER A 416 31.20 4.69 17.18
C SER A 416 32.50 4.01 17.62
N PRO A 417 33.30 4.63 18.51
CA PRO A 417 34.51 4.00 19.04
C PRO A 417 34.27 2.63 19.68
N ALA A 418 33.10 2.43 20.30
CA ALA A 418 32.71 1.15 20.88
C ALA A 418 32.51 0.07 19.80
N LEU A 419 31.88 0.40 18.68
CA LEU A 419 31.70 -0.54 17.56
C LEU A 419 33.04 -0.82 16.86
N VAL A 420 33.89 0.19 16.68
CA VAL A 420 35.26 0.00 16.15
C VAL A 420 36.04 -0.95 17.03
N LYS A 421 36.01 -0.76 18.36
CA LYS A 421 36.67 -1.68 19.30
C LYS A 421 36.11 -3.09 19.17
N ALA A 422 34.79 -3.23 19.16
CA ALA A 422 34.14 -4.54 19.08
C ALA A 422 34.49 -5.32 17.80
N VAL A 423 34.53 -4.67 16.63
CA VAL A 423 34.92 -5.37 15.38
C VAL A 423 36.40 -5.74 15.36
N LYS A 424 37.28 -4.95 15.98
CA LYS A 424 38.72 -5.25 16.10
C LYS A 424 38.99 -6.42 17.02
N ASP A 425 38.25 -6.49 18.11
CA ASP A 425 38.40 -7.53 19.13
C ASP A 425 37.58 -8.80 18.84
N GLU A 426 36.86 -8.84 17.70
CA GLU A 426 35.93 -9.93 17.35
C GLU A 426 34.84 -10.15 18.42
N ASP A 427 34.51 -9.09 19.18
CA ASP A 427 33.50 -9.13 20.23
C ASP A 427 32.10 -8.92 19.64
N PHE A 428 31.54 -10.01 19.12
CA PHE A 428 30.18 -10.02 18.55
C PHE A 428 29.09 -9.70 19.59
N THR A 429 29.37 -9.86 20.88
CA THR A 429 28.41 -9.53 21.94
C THR A 429 28.35 -8.02 22.12
N ALA A 430 29.50 -7.37 22.28
CA ALA A 430 29.58 -5.91 22.35
C ALA A 430 29.10 -5.26 21.04
N PHE A 431 29.44 -5.84 19.89
CA PHE A 431 28.98 -5.37 18.60
C PHE A 431 27.45 -5.44 18.48
N ALA A 432 26.84 -6.61 18.70
CA ALA A 432 25.39 -6.77 18.59
C ALA A 432 24.62 -5.87 19.58
N LYS A 433 25.13 -5.71 20.81
CA LYS A 433 24.53 -4.78 21.79
C LYS A 433 24.60 -3.33 21.35
N GLY A 434 25.73 -2.90 20.78
CA GLY A 434 25.92 -1.53 20.29
C GLY A 434 25.18 -1.24 18.98
N TYR A 435 25.05 -2.24 18.12
CA TYR A 435 24.49 -2.11 16.77
C TYR A 435 22.98 -2.37 16.75
N ASN A 436 22.51 -3.47 17.33
CA ASN A 436 21.09 -3.87 17.36
C ASN A 436 20.36 -3.41 18.65
N GLY A 437 21.08 -2.83 19.61
CA GLY A 437 20.53 -2.30 20.86
C GLY A 437 20.36 -3.34 21.97
N SER A 438 19.75 -2.94 23.09
CA SER A 438 19.68 -3.77 24.31
C SER A 438 18.86 -5.07 24.15
N GLY A 439 17.96 -5.13 23.17
CA GLY A 439 17.13 -6.30 22.86
C GLY A 439 17.82 -7.33 21.94
N TYR A 440 19.11 -7.16 21.63
CA TYR A 440 19.80 -8.01 20.65
C TYR A 440 19.75 -9.52 20.95
N LYS A 441 19.64 -9.90 22.23
CA LYS A 441 19.58 -11.29 22.69
C LYS A 441 18.30 -12.00 22.26
N ASP A 442 17.19 -11.28 22.15
CA ASP A 442 15.89 -11.86 21.79
C ASP A 442 15.95 -12.46 20.38
N ASN A 443 16.76 -11.86 19.51
CA ASN A 443 17.02 -12.31 18.14
C ASN A 443 18.35 -13.07 17.97
N LYS A 444 19.09 -13.32 19.06
CA LYS A 444 20.38 -14.03 19.07
C LYS A 444 21.39 -13.47 18.07
N TYR A 445 21.44 -12.13 17.91
CA TYR A 445 22.32 -11.48 16.92
C TYR A 445 23.79 -11.83 17.12
N ASP A 446 24.27 -11.75 18.36
CA ASP A 446 25.62 -12.11 18.78
C ASP A 446 26.01 -13.54 18.35
N SER A 447 25.18 -14.51 18.69
CA SER A 447 25.41 -15.92 18.43
C SER A 447 25.37 -16.24 16.94
N LYS A 448 24.50 -15.57 16.19
CA LYS A 448 24.42 -15.70 14.73
C LYS A 448 25.68 -15.16 14.05
N MET A 449 26.11 -13.95 14.43
CA MET A 449 27.34 -13.36 13.90
C MET A 449 28.55 -14.25 14.20
N LYS A 450 28.69 -14.72 15.44
CA LYS A 450 29.77 -15.64 15.81
C LYS A 450 29.74 -16.93 14.99
N SER A 451 28.56 -17.53 14.83
CA SER A 451 28.39 -18.75 14.03
C SER A 451 28.77 -18.54 12.55
N ASN A 452 28.40 -17.40 11.98
CA ASN A 452 28.75 -17.06 10.60
C ASN A 452 30.26 -16.82 10.45
N PHE A 453 30.87 -16.10 11.39
CA PHE A 453 32.32 -15.89 11.44
C PHE A 453 33.09 -17.20 11.47
N ASP A 454 32.72 -18.12 12.36
CA ASP A 454 33.39 -19.43 12.50
C ASP A 454 33.29 -20.28 11.22
N LYS A 455 32.15 -20.19 10.51
CA LYS A 455 31.99 -20.87 9.22
C LYS A 455 32.93 -20.30 8.17
N PHE A 456 33.08 -18.97 8.09
CA PHE A 456 33.98 -18.33 7.14
C PHE A 456 35.45 -18.65 7.46
N GLU A 457 35.86 -18.59 8.73
CA GLU A 457 37.22 -18.96 9.15
C GLU A 457 37.54 -20.41 8.81
N LYS A 458 36.60 -21.33 9.07
CA LYS A 458 36.76 -22.76 8.72
C LYS A 458 36.89 -22.96 7.21
N PHE A 459 36.08 -22.25 6.42
CA PHE A 459 36.13 -22.32 4.96
C PHE A 459 37.45 -21.80 4.39
N ASP A 460 37.96 -20.68 4.92
CA ASP A 460 39.25 -20.11 4.50
C ASP A 460 40.42 -21.01 4.89
N ALA A 461 40.38 -21.64 6.08
CA ALA A 461 41.37 -22.62 6.50
C ALA A 461 41.39 -23.85 5.57
N ALA A 462 40.22 -24.38 5.19
CA ALA A 462 40.12 -25.50 4.25
C ALA A 462 40.72 -25.14 2.87
N LYS A 463 40.42 -23.94 2.34
CA LYS A 463 41.00 -23.46 1.07
C LYS A 463 42.53 -23.35 1.10
N LYS A 464 43.10 -22.93 2.24
CA LYS A 464 44.56 -22.83 2.41
C LYS A 464 45.25 -24.19 2.53
N GLY A 465 44.58 -25.21 3.08
CA GLY A 465 45.12 -26.57 3.18
C GLY A 465 44.98 -27.42 1.90
N THR A 466 44.34 -26.88 0.86
CA THR A 466 44.16 -27.57 -0.45
C THR A 466 45.01 -26.94 -1.56
N LYS A 467 45.79 -25.89 -1.25
CA LYS A 467 46.82 -25.30 -2.10
C LYS A 467 48.18 -25.68 -1.58
#